data_AF-A0A1Z1WRG2-F1
#
_entry.id   AF-A0A1Z1WRG2-F1
#
_cell.length_a   1.000
_cell.length_b   1.000
_cell.length_c   1.000
_cell.angle_alpha   90.00
_cell.angle_beta   90.00
_cell.angle_gamma   90.00
#
_symmetry.space_group_name_H-M   'P 1'
#
loop_
_entity.id
_entity.type
_entity.pdbx_description
1 polymer ?
#
loop_
_entity_poly.entity_id
_entity_poly.type
_entity_poly.pdbx_seq_one_letter_code
_entity_poly.pdbx_strand_id
1 'polypeptide(L)'
;MTTTRATTVEEINAAYAEAAAGPLKGLLAATDAPLVSTDIAGDPASCVFDAGLTRVLGPQVKVVGWYDNEWGYANRLVDLALLVGNGL
;
A
#
# COMPACT_ATOMS: atom_id res chain seq x y z
N MET A 1 -8.60 -5.08 -11.65
CA MET A 1 -7.45 -4.98 -12.60
C MET A 1 -7.31 -6.30 -13.35
N THR A 2 -6.72 -6.31 -14.55
CA THR A 2 -6.53 -7.52 -15.36
C THR A 2 -5.04 -7.83 -15.48
N THR A 3 -4.67 -9.08 -15.21
CA THR A 3 -3.28 -9.56 -15.25
C THR A 3 -2.93 -10.11 -16.64
N THR A 4 -1.66 -9.96 -17.03
CA THR A 4 -1.14 -10.43 -18.34
C THR A 4 -0.79 -11.92 -18.35
N ARG A 5 -0.74 -12.55 -17.16
CA ARG A 5 -0.53 -13.98 -16.96
C ARG A 5 -1.33 -14.46 -15.77
N ALA A 6 -1.52 -15.78 -15.67
CA ALA A 6 -2.07 -16.39 -14.47
C ALA A 6 -1.24 -16.01 -13.23
N THR A 7 -1.92 -15.70 -12.14
CA THR A 7 -1.36 -15.32 -10.84
C THR A 7 -2.19 -15.94 -9.72
N THR A 8 -1.65 -16.01 -8.52
CA THR A 8 -2.41 -16.42 -7.32
C THR A 8 -2.52 -15.31 -6.29
N VAL A 9 -3.37 -15.51 -5.27
CA VAL A 9 -3.49 -14.58 -4.13
C VAL A 9 -2.17 -14.47 -3.38
N GLU A 10 -1.49 -15.60 -3.18
CA GLU A 10 -0.22 -15.71 -2.47
C GLU A 10 0.87 -14.93 -3.20
N GLU A 11 0.91 -15.06 -4.53
CA GLU A 11 1.86 -14.34 -5.37
C GLU A 11 1.67 -12.82 -5.28
N ILE A 12 0.42 -12.35 -5.33
CA ILE A 12 0.10 -10.93 -5.19
C ILE A 12 0.50 -10.44 -3.79
N ASN A 13 0.08 -11.14 -2.75
CA ASN A 13 0.34 -10.74 -1.37
C ASN A 13 1.85 -10.73 -1.08
N ALA A 14 2.60 -11.71 -1.58
CA ALA A 14 4.06 -11.73 -1.46
C ALA A 14 4.72 -10.54 -2.15
N ALA A 15 4.27 -10.18 -3.36
CA ALA A 15 4.81 -9.03 -4.08
C ALA A 15 4.59 -7.70 -3.34
N TYR A 16 3.40 -7.49 -2.74
CA TYR A 16 3.14 -6.31 -1.92
C TYR A 16 3.96 -6.31 -0.63
N ALA A 17 4.10 -7.46 0.03
CA ALA A 17 4.92 -7.58 1.24
C ALA A 17 6.41 -7.31 0.96
N GLU A 18 6.95 -7.82 -0.14
CA GLU A 18 8.32 -7.55 -0.58
C GLU A 18 8.53 -6.06 -0.88
N ALA A 19 7.60 -5.44 -1.61
CA ALA A 19 7.68 -4.02 -1.92
C ALA A 19 7.62 -3.14 -0.67
N ALA A 20 6.74 -3.47 0.29
CA ALA A 20 6.60 -2.79 1.57
C ALA A 20 7.85 -2.95 2.46
N ALA A 21 8.50 -4.12 2.42
CA ALA A 21 9.74 -4.35 3.16
C ALA A 21 10.99 -3.74 2.49
N GLY A 22 10.94 -3.54 1.17
CA GLY A 22 12.06 -3.08 0.36
C GLY A 22 11.88 -1.65 -0.17
N PRO A 23 11.73 -1.47 -1.49
CA PRO A 23 11.83 -0.16 -2.14
C PRO A 23 10.76 0.85 -1.71
N LEU A 24 9.62 0.39 -1.20
CA LEU A 24 8.52 1.24 -0.75
C LEU A 24 8.41 1.31 0.78
N LYS A 25 9.45 0.89 1.51
CA LYS A 25 9.46 0.92 2.97
C LYS A 25 9.19 2.33 3.49
N GLY A 26 8.20 2.44 4.38
CA GLY A 26 7.72 3.71 4.94
C GLY A 26 6.67 4.44 4.09
N LEU A 27 6.47 4.01 2.84
CA LEU A 27 5.43 4.52 1.94
C LEU A 27 4.27 3.53 1.79
N LEU A 28 4.60 2.24 1.72
CA LEU A 28 3.66 1.13 1.65
C LEU A 28 3.81 0.28 2.91
N ALA A 29 2.70 0.03 3.59
CA ALA A 29 2.57 -1.03 4.58
C ALA A 29 1.74 -2.17 4.00
N ALA A 30 1.94 -3.40 4.49
CA ALA A 30 1.15 -4.56 4.14
C ALA A 30 0.76 -5.31 5.41
N THR A 31 -0.50 -5.72 5.51
CA THR A 31 -1.03 -6.43 6.67
C THR A 31 -2.15 -7.40 6.28
N ASP A 32 -2.30 -8.47 7.03
CA ASP A 32 -3.38 -9.45 6.94
C ASP A 32 -4.35 -9.37 8.15
N ALA A 33 -4.14 -8.39 9.03
CA ALA A 33 -5.04 -8.13 10.14
C ALA A 33 -6.43 -7.69 9.63
N PRO A 34 -7.53 -8.07 10.30
CA PRO A 34 -8.87 -7.64 9.93
C PRO A 34 -9.06 -6.16 10.30
N LEU A 35 -8.74 -5.26 9.37
CA LEU A 35 -8.79 -3.82 9.58
C LEU A 35 -10.20 -3.23 9.46
N VAL A 36 -10.42 -2.14 10.20
CA VAL A 36 -11.47 -1.14 9.95
C VAL A 36 -10.85 0.26 9.82
N SER A 37 -11.65 1.24 9.39
CA SER A 37 -11.16 2.59 9.08
C SER A 37 -10.45 3.30 10.23
N THR A 38 -10.84 3.05 11.49
CA THR A 38 -10.23 3.72 12.65
C THR A 38 -8.84 3.17 12.96
N ASP A 39 -8.52 1.94 12.54
CA ASP A 39 -7.23 1.31 12.84
C ASP A 39 -6.05 1.98 12.10
N ILE A 40 -6.34 2.69 11.01
CA ILE A 40 -5.34 3.39 10.18
C ILE A 40 -5.31 4.91 10.42
N ALA A 41 -6.12 5.43 11.35
CA ALA A 41 -6.14 6.86 11.66
C ALA A 41 -4.77 7.29 12.21
N GLY A 42 -4.15 8.28 11.58
CA GLY A 42 -2.80 8.73 11.92
C GLY A 42 -1.67 7.82 11.42
N ASP A 43 -1.95 6.84 10.56
CA ASP A 43 -0.91 6.06 9.90
C ASP A 43 -0.17 6.93 8.86
N PRO A 44 1.17 7.06 8.94
CA PRO A 44 1.93 7.93 8.05
C PRO A 44 2.18 7.31 6.67
N ALA A 45 1.89 6.03 6.45
CA ALA A 45 2.05 5.39 5.16
C ALA A 45 1.09 6.01 4.11
N SER A 46 1.54 6.03 2.86
CA SER A 46 0.68 6.45 1.75
C SER A 46 -0.38 5.41 1.39
N CYS A 47 -0.12 4.15 1.74
CA CYS A 47 -1.04 3.04 1.51
C CYS A 47 -0.75 1.91 2.50
N VAL A 48 -1.80 1.40 3.13
CA VAL A 48 -1.80 0.17 3.94
C VAL A 48 -2.54 -0.90 3.15
N PHE A 49 -1.79 -1.79 2.50
CA PHE A 49 -2.32 -2.90 1.72
C PHE A 49 -2.96 -3.97 2.62
N ASP A 50 -4.20 -4.33 2.31
CA ASP A 50 -4.98 -5.34 3.03
C ASP A 50 -4.94 -6.67 2.28
N ALA A 51 -4.04 -7.55 2.72
CA ALA A 51 -3.78 -8.86 2.12
C ALA A 51 -4.98 -9.82 2.27
N GLY A 52 -5.80 -9.63 3.30
CA GLY A 52 -6.98 -10.46 3.58
C GLY A 52 -8.12 -10.23 2.57
N LEU A 53 -8.13 -9.07 1.90
CA LEU A 53 -9.15 -8.69 0.91
C LEU A 53 -8.75 -8.94 -0.55
N THR A 54 -7.55 -9.50 -0.79
CA THR A 54 -7.11 -9.88 -2.15
C THR A 54 -7.99 -10.99 -2.73
N ARG A 55 -8.45 -10.83 -3.97
CA ARG A 55 -9.23 -11.84 -4.70
C ARG A 55 -8.71 -11.99 -6.13
N VAL A 56 -8.67 -13.23 -6.61
CA VAL A 56 -8.32 -13.60 -7.99
C VAL A 56 -9.47 -14.39 -8.61
N LEU A 57 -9.90 -13.99 -9.80
CA LEU A 57 -10.92 -14.66 -10.60
C LEU A 57 -10.48 -14.72 -12.07
N GLY A 58 -9.85 -15.84 -12.46
CA GLY A 58 -9.19 -15.94 -13.75
C GLY A 58 -8.09 -14.87 -13.89
N PRO A 59 -8.08 -14.05 -14.97
CA PRO A 59 -7.11 -12.96 -15.11
C PRO A 59 -7.48 -11.72 -14.29
N GLN A 60 -8.67 -11.66 -13.68
CA GLN A 60 -9.12 -10.49 -12.93
C GLN A 60 -8.67 -10.56 -11.48
N VAL A 61 -8.20 -9.43 -10.98
CA VAL A 61 -7.71 -9.27 -9.62
C VAL A 61 -8.39 -8.08 -8.95
N LYS A 62 -8.71 -8.25 -7.67
CA LYS A 62 -9.11 -7.18 -6.75
C LYS A 62 -8.12 -7.16 -5.60
N VAL A 63 -7.64 -5.97 -5.26
CA VAL A 63 -6.87 -5.68 -4.05
C VAL A 63 -7.52 -4.51 -3.33
N VAL A 64 -7.18 -4.32 -2.06
CA VAL A 64 -7.64 -3.20 -1.25
C VAL A 64 -6.45 -2.54 -0.57
N GLY A 65 -6.42 -1.22 -0.60
CA GLY A 65 -5.47 -0.40 0.13
C GLY A 65 -6.22 0.67 0.91
N TRP A 66 -5.86 0.83 2.17
CA TRP A 66 -6.35 1.87 3.06
C TRP A 66 -5.35 3.03 3.08
N TYR A 67 -5.82 4.23 3.37
CA TYR A 67 -4.94 5.36 3.64
C TYR A 67 -5.69 6.39 4.47
N ASP A 68 -4.99 7.00 5.43
CA ASP A 68 -5.49 8.21 6.06
C ASP A 68 -5.31 9.35 5.06
N ASN A 69 -6.43 9.87 4.54
CA ASN A 69 -6.43 10.89 3.51
C ASN A 69 -5.89 12.25 3.99
N GLU A 70 -5.84 12.50 5.29
CA GLU A 70 -5.25 13.71 5.86
C GLU A 70 -3.79 13.46 6.20
N TRP A 71 -3.51 12.44 7.01
CA TRP A 71 -2.21 12.25 7.62
C TRP A 71 -1.17 11.67 6.66
N GLY A 72 -1.49 10.59 5.95
CA GLY A 72 -0.57 9.97 4.99
C GLY A 72 -0.17 10.95 3.89
N TYR A 73 -1.14 11.73 3.39
CA TYR A 73 -0.88 12.76 2.38
C TYR A 73 -0.06 13.94 2.91
N ALA A 74 -0.35 14.45 4.12
CA ALA A 74 0.43 15.53 4.72
C ALA A 74 1.91 15.17 4.89
N ASN A 75 2.22 13.93 5.30
CA ASN A 75 3.60 13.45 5.38
C ASN A 75 4.28 13.45 4.00
N ARG A 76 3.59 13.05 2.92
CA ARG A 76 4.14 13.12 1.55
C ARG A 76 4.42 14.53 1.07
N LEU A 77 3.63 15.52 1.49
CA LEU A 77 3.90 16.92 1.19
C LEU A 77 5.19 17.41 1.86
N VAL A 78 5.43 17.01 3.11
CA VAL A 78 6.68 17.32 3.81
C VAL A 78 7.87 16.66 3.11
N ASP A 79 7.75 15.37 2.77
CA ASP A 79 8.79 14.64 2.05
C ASP A 79 9.15 15.32 0.72
N LEU A 80 8.14 15.76 -0.05
CA LEU A 80 8.33 16.48 -1.30
C LEU A 80 9.00 17.84 -1.09
N ALA A 81 8.58 18.60 -0.07
CA ALA A 81 9.17 19.90 0.24
C ALA A 81 10.66 19.77 0.60
N LEU A 82 11.03 18.75 1.39
CA LEU A 82 12.42 18.45 1.73
C LEU A 82 13.21 18.01 0.50
N LEU A 83 12.64 17.18 -0.37
CA LEU A 83 13.29 16.74 -1.61
C LEU A 83 13.64 17.93 -2.51
N VAL A 84 12.68 18.84 -2.72
CA VAL A 84 12.89 20.05 -3.54
C VAL A 84 13.84 21.01 -2.86
N GLY A 85 13.69 21.23 -1.54
CA GLY A 85 14.52 22.13 -0.76
C GLY A 85 15.98 21.69 -0.67
N ASN A 86 16.25 20.39 -0.60
CA ASN A 86 17.61 19.84 -0.62
C ASN A 86 18.26 19.86 -2.01
N GLY A 87 17.47 20.07 -3.07
CA GLY A 87 17.96 20.24 -4.44
C GLY A 87 18.29 21.69 -4.81
N LEU A 88 18.04 22.65 -3.91
CA LEU A 88 18.47 24.05 -3.99
C LEU A 88 19.79 24.25 -3.23
#